data_AF-A0A2V8PSM4-F1
#
_entry.id   AF-A0A2V8PSM4-F1
#
_cell.length_a   1.000
_cell.length_b   1.000
_cell.length_c   1.000
_cell.angle_alpha   90.00
_cell.angle_beta   90.00
_cell.angle_gamma   90.00
#
_symmetry.space_group_name_H-M   'P 1'
#
loop_
_entity.id
_entity.type
_entity.pdbx_description
1 polymer ?
#
loop_
_entity_poly.entity_id
_entity_poly.type
_entity_poly.pdbx_seq_one_letter_code
_entity_poly.pdbx_strand_id
1 'polypeptide(L)'
;MAETARSRIAYSVFAGTLFAVLVFSYFFFWTAAIAWLGAILFLWIVFRRGDLNRVLITGGIIGIFAIASIVPFVILLSHRNRNMDEIHHLRLSHAPDPFYLPEIIGFIVLGIIGFAWRRNLIKIGSPLVLFAASCALMLVVVFNQQIITGQSLQPIHYKSFIGNYMALLSVVLLFSILWRARNPDRAIPKRLLAMATLVCLGWGIVEVSDITSRDAAVARLRDEILPVSRRLNNMVRDDGSFAAARAGKAPYPVVYVSTLDAVRSIGTASPLAVLWTLHTPACGVSLTESKERFYQYMYYSGLTPQEIGTGMLQARFIVLAPLFGPERIVEGLISDPKPITTDEMAEELRHYIEYAEHFSIAQATHPQLNFVVVPNGEAKPSLNNLDKWYERDAGEQVGLFTIYRVKLRPAPPG
;
A
#
# COMPACT_ATOMS: atom_id res chain seq x y z
N MET A 1 -10.40 27.00 -30.28
CA MET A 1 -10.20 26.14 -31.46
C MET A 1 -11.12 24.94 -31.33
N ALA A 2 -11.89 24.61 -32.37
CA ALA A 2 -12.73 23.41 -32.35
C ALA A 2 -11.83 22.17 -32.36
N GLU A 3 -12.10 21.22 -31.46
CA GLU A 3 -11.35 19.96 -31.40
C GLU A 3 -11.58 19.16 -32.68
N THR A 4 -10.50 18.76 -33.36
CA THR A 4 -10.60 17.91 -34.54
C THR A 4 -10.88 16.45 -34.14
N ALA A 5 -11.53 15.67 -35.01
CA ALA A 5 -11.75 14.25 -34.76
C ALA A 5 -10.44 13.49 -34.50
N ARG A 6 -9.35 13.90 -35.18
CA ARG A 6 -8.01 13.34 -35.00
C ARG A 6 -7.44 13.62 -33.61
N SER A 7 -7.55 14.87 -33.13
CA SER A 7 -7.13 15.25 -31.77
C SER A 7 -7.89 14.45 -30.71
N ARG A 8 -9.21 14.30 -30.88
CA ARG A 8 -10.03 13.51 -29.96
C ARG A 8 -9.59 12.05 -29.89
N ILE A 9 -9.39 11.41 -31.04
CA ILE A 9 -8.92 10.02 -31.08
C ILE A 9 -7.55 9.91 -30.40
N ALA A 10 -6.63 10.83 -30.69
CA ALA A 10 -5.31 10.85 -30.06
C ALA A 10 -5.39 10.98 -28.53
N TYR A 11 -6.23 11.87 -28.01
CA TYR A 11 -6.43 12.01 -26.56
C TYR A 11 -7.09 10.77 -25.94
N SER A 12 -8.05 10.14 -26.62
CA SER A 12 -8.66 8.90 -26.14
C SER A 12 -7.65 7.74 -26.08
N VAL A 13 -6.79 7.62 -27.10
CA VAL A 13 -5.71 6.61 -27.12
C VAL A 13 -4.69 6.88 -26.01
N PHE A 14 -4.31 8.14 -25.82
CA PHE A 14 -3.40 8.52 -24.74
C PHE A 14 -4.00 8.22 -23.36
N ALA A 15 -5.27 8.57 -23.14
CA ALA A 15 -5.99 8.26 -21.91
C ALA A 15 -6.11 6.75 -21.66
N GLY A 16 -6.44 5.96 -22.71
CA GLY A 16 -6.49 4.49 -22.63
C GLY A 16 -5.13 3.87 -22.31
N THR A 17 -4.05 4.39 -22.91
CA THR A 17 -2.68 3.94 -22.62
C THR A 17 -2.28 4.26 -21.19
N LEU A 18 -2.57 5.48 -20.72
CA LEU A 18 -2.30 5.88 -19.34
C LEU A 18 -3.09 5.01 -18.36
N PHE A 19 -4.36 4.72 -18.65
CA PHE A 19 -5.16 3.80 -17.86
C PHE A 19 -4.50 2.41 -17.77
N ALA A 20 -4.04 1.85 -18.88
CA ALA A 20 -3.34 0.56 -18.90
C ALA A 20 -2.08 0.58 -18.01
N VAL A 21 -1.32 1.69 -18.01
CA VAL A 21 -0.18 1.86 -17.09
C VAL A 21 -0.65 1.86 -15.63
N LEU A 22 -1.75 2.54 -15.31
CA LEU A 22 -2.28 2.57 -13.94
C LEU A 22 -2.68 1.19 -13.43
N VAL A 23 -3.24 0.32 -14.29
CA VAL A 23 -3.63 -1.05 -13.94
C VAL A 23 -2.46 -1.86 -13.38
N PHE A 24 -1.27 -1.73 -13.96
CA PHE A 24 -0.07 -2.43 -13.52
C PHE A 24 0.80 -1.65 -12.52
N SER A 25 0.40 -0.42 -12.16
CA SER A 25 1.15 0.42 -11.22
C SER A 25 0.65 0.25 -9.79
N TYR A 26 -0.65 0.50 -9.56
CA TYR A 26 -1.22 0.47 -8.22
C TYR A 26 -2.73 0.25 -8.25
N PHE A 27 -3.21 -0.70 -7.44
CA PHE A 27 -4.59 -1.15 -7.45
C PHE A 27 -5.61 0.00 -7.31
N PHE A 28 -5.38 0.90 -6.34
CA PHE A 28 -6.33 1.97 -6.05
C PHE A 28 -6.35 3.08 -7.11
N PHE A 29 -5.30 3.22 -7.93
CA PHE A 29 -5.26 4.24 -8.98
C PHE A 29 -6.20 3.89 -10.14
N TRP A 30 -6.18 2.65 -10.62
CA TRP A 30 -7.02 2.29 -11.75
C TRP A 30 -8.49 2.15 -11.35
N THR A 31 -8.79 1.66 -10.13
CA THR A 31 -10.18 1.61 -9.64
C THR A 31 -10.77 3.01 -9.48
N ALA A 32 -9.99 3.97 -8.96
CA ALA A 32 -10.35 5.37 -8.93
C ALA A 32 -10.55 5.97 -10.33
N ALA A 33 -9.69 5.62 -11.29
CA ALA A 33 -9.82 6.07 -12.67
C ALA A 33 -11.09 5.52 -13.34
N ILE A 34 -11.49 4.27 -13.07
CA ILE A 34 -12.78 3.72 -13.51
C ILE A 34 -13.94 4.49 -12.86
N ALA A 35 -13.91 4.72 -11.55
CA ALA A 35 -14.97 5.45 -10.85
C ALA A 35 -15.12 6.87 -11.41
N TRP A 36 -14.00 7.55 -11.66
CA TRP A 36 -13.98 8.87 -12.28
C TRP A 36 -14.52 8.85 -13.72
N LEU A 37 -14.07 7.89 -14.53
CA LEU A 37 -14.55 7.71 -15.91
C LEU A 37 -16.06 7.44 -15.93
N GLY A 38 -16.55 6.60 -15.04
CA GLY A 38 -17.98 6.36 -14.86
C GLY A 38 -18.74 7.63 -14.49
N ALA A 39 -18.23 8.40 -13.53
CA ALA A 39 -18.82 9.67 -13.10
C ALA A 39 -18.90 10.70 -14.25
N ILE A 40 -17.81 10.90 -14.99
CA ILE A 40 -17.79 11.88 -16.08
C ILE A 40 -18.67 11.43 -17.27
N LEU A 41 -18.66 10.15 -17.64
CA LEU A 41 -19.52 9.62 -18.70
C LEU A 41 -21.00 9.74 -18.33
N PHE A 42 -21.36 9.38 -17.08
CA PHE A 42 -22.72 9.52 -16.57
C PHE A 42 -23.20 10.97 -16.66
N LEU A 43 -22.43 11.91 -16.13
CA LEU A 43 -22.78 13.33 -16.17
C LEU A 43 -22.90 13.86 -17.61
N TRP A 44 -22.05 13.41 -18.52
CA TRP A 44 -22.11 13.81 -19.93
C TRP A 44 -23.35 13.26 -20.64
N ILE A 45 -23.71 12.01 -20.40
CA ILE A 45 -24.92 11.39 -20.96
C ILE A 45 -26.18 12.11 -20.45
N VAL A 46 -26.22 12.47 -19.17
CA VAL A 46 -27.38 13.15 -18.56
C VAL A 46 -27.52 14.58 -19.06
N PHE A 47 -26.45 15.38 -19.03
CA PHE A 47 -26.52 16.82 -19.26
C PHE A 47 -26.10 17.29 -20.67
N ARG A 48 -25.55 16.40 -21.51
CA ARG A 48 -25.08 16.70 -22.88
C ARG A 48 -25.43 15.60 -23.88
N ARG A 49 -26.72 15.23 -23.95
CA ARG A 49 -27.24 14.22 -24.89
C ARG A 49 -26.87 14.46 -26.35
N GLY A 50 -26.70 15.72 -26.77
CA GLY A 50 -26.28 16.06 -28.15
C GLY A 50 -24.87 15.58 -28.52
N ASP A 51 -24.02 15.27 -27.55
CA ASP A 51 -22.65 14.79 -27.78
C ASP A 51 -22.50 13.27 -27.64
N LEU A 52 -23.61 12.53 -27.50
CA LEU A 52 -23.59 11.11 -27.11
C LEU A 52 -22.70 10.25 -28.04
N ASN A 53 -22.77 10.46 -29.35
CA ASN A 53 -21.91 9.74 -30.30
C ASN A 53 -20.41 9.98 -30.04
N ARG A 54 -20.03 11.21 -29.67
CA ARG A 54 -18.63 11.54 -29.36
C ARG A 54 -18.18 10.88 -28.06
N VAL A 55 -19.06 10.91 -27.06
CA VAL A 55 -18.83 10.28 -25.75
C VAL A 55 -18.68 8.77 -25.91
N LEU A 56 -19.55 8.11 -26.69
CA LEU A 56 -19.48 6.67 -26.94
C LEU A 56 -18.19 6.28 -27.68
N ILE A 57 -17.76 7.06 -28.67
CA ILE A 57 -16.49 6.79 -29.37
C ILE A 57 -15.31 6.92 -28.41
N THR A 58 -15.22 8.01 -27.64
CA THR A 58 -14.14 8.23 -26.68
C THR A 58 -14.15 7.16 -25.58
N GLY A 59 -15.31 6.88 -24.99
CA GLY A 59 -15.48 5.85 -23.97
C GLY A 59 -15.16 4.44 -24.51
N GLY A 60 -15.55 4.15 -25.75
CA GLY A 60 -15.24 2.88 -26.42
C GLY A 60 -13.74 2.69 -26.64
N ILE A 61 -13.02 3.71 -27.11
CA ILE A 61 -11.56 3.64 -27.27
C ILE A 61 -10.89 3.38 -25.92
N ILE A 62 -11.22 4.15 -24.88
CA ILE A 62 -10.66 3.95 -23.53
C ILE A 62 -11.03 2.56 -22.99
N GLY A 63 -12.27 2.12 -23.21
CA GLY A 63 -12.78 0.81 -22.80
C GLY A 63 -12.01 -0.37 -23.41
N ILE A 64 -11.59 -0.26 -24.68
CA ILE A 64 -10.76 -1.29 -25.34
C ILE A 64 -9.44 -1.46 -24.58
N PHE A 65 -8.74 -0.36 -24.28
CA PHE A 65 -7.49 -0.42 -23.52
C PHE A 65 -7.71 -0.92 -22.09
N ALA A 66 -8.80 -0.48 -21.44
CA ALA A 66 -9.16 -0.94 -20.11
C ALA A 66 -9.35 -2.47 -20.09
N ILE A 67 -10.15 -3.03 -21.00
CA ILE A 67 -10.34 -4.49 -21.12
C ILE A 67 -9.01 -5.19 -21.42
N ALA A 68 -8.23 -4.70 -22.38
CA ALA A 68 -6.96 -5.30 -22.78
C ALA A 68 -5.92 -5.32 -21.64
N SER A 69 -5.99 -4.39 -20.68
CA SER A 69 -5.11 -4.36 -19.50
C SER A 69 -5.68 -5.11 -18.29
N ILE A 70 -6.99 -4.99 -18.01
CA ILE A 70 -7.63 -5.58 -16.84
C ILE A 70 -7.72 -7.09 -16.97
N VAL A 71 -8.02 -7.63 -18.16
CA VAL A 71 -8.15 -9.08 -18.35
C VAL A 71 -6.86 -9.81 -17.99
N PRO A 72 -5.67 -9.45 -18.52
CA PRO A 72 -4.40 -10.05 -18.09
C PRO A 72 -4.13 -9.84 -16.59
N PHE A 73 -4.42 -8.66 -16.05
CA PHE A 73 -4.23 -8.37 -14.63
C PHE A 73 -5.08 -9.28 -13.73
N VAL A 74 -6.34 -9.51 -14.08
CA VAL A 74 -7.24 -10.41 -13.35
C VAL A 74 -6.79 -11.87 -13.47
N ILE A 75 -6.28 -12.30 -14.63
CA ILE A 75 -5.68 -13.63 -14.81
C ILE A 75 -4.44 -13.79 -13.92
N LEU A 76 -3.60 -12.76 -13.78
CA LEU A 76 -2.48 -12.81 -12.83
C LEU A 76 -2.99 -12.93 -11.39
N LEU A 77 -4.03 -12.16 -11.04
CA LEU A 77 -4.62 -12.20 -9.71
C LEU A 77 -5.35 -13.52 -9.40
N SER A 78 -5.86 -14.25 -10.39
CA SER A 78 -6.52 -15.54 -10.14
C SER A 78 -5.56 -16.63 -9.67
N HIS A 79 -4.25 -16.42 -9.84
CA HIS A 79 -3.19 -17.31 -9.36
C HIS A 79 -2.53 -16.82 -8.06
N ARG A 80 -3.10 -15.79 -7.42
CA ARG A 80 -2.57 -15.21 -6.18
C ARG A 80 -2.77 -16.18 -5.00
N ASN A 81 -1.99 -15.99 -3.94
CA ASN A 81 -2.13 -16.82 -2.76
C ASN A 81 -3.50 -16.59 -2.08
N ARG A 82 -4.15 -17.66 -1.62
CA ARG A 82 -5.49 -17.59 -0.98
C ARG A 82 -5.52 -16.66 0.23
N ASN A 83 -4.43 -16.58 0.98
CA ASN A 83 -4.37 -15.74 2.18
C ASN A 83 -4.31 -14.24 1.85
N MET A 84 -4.01 -13.86 0.59
CA MET A 84 -3.90 -12.45 0.19
C MET A 84 -5.18 -11.64 0.44
N ASP A 85 -6.34 -12.27 0.36
CA ASP A 85 -7.62 -11.56 0.52
C ASP A 85 -7.84 -11.15 1.98
N GLU A 86 -7.46 -12.03 2.91
CA GLU A 86 -7.49 -11.76 4.35
C GLU A 86 -6.50 -10.66 4.73
N ILE A 87 -5.30 -10.70 4.16
CA ILE A 87 -4.20 -9.76 4.45
C ILE A 87 -4.45 -8.38 3.86
N HIS A 88 -5.02 -8.32 2.66
CA HIS A 88 -5.45 -7.05 2.07
C HIS A 88 -6.80 -6.58 2.62
N HIS A 89 -7.33 -7.25 3.65
CA HIS A 89 -8.57 -6.90 4.33
C HIS A 89 -9.71 -6.57 3.35
N LEU A 90 -9.81 -7.35 2.27
CA LEU A 90 -10.91 -7.26 1.33
C LEU A 90 -12.16 -7.86 1.98
N ARG A 91 -12.80 -7.07 2.86
CA ARG A 91 -13.95 -7.52 3.65
C ARG A 91 -15.24 -7.29 2.90
N LEU A 92 -16.17 -8.23 3.07
CA LEU A 92 -17.53 -8.05 2.63
C LEU A 92 -18.25 -7.10 3.57
N SER A 93 -18.76 -5.99 3.04
CA SER A 93 -19.53 -5.01 3.79
C SER A 93 -20.41 -4.20 2.85
N HIS A 94 -21.65 -3.93 3.27
CA HIS A 94 -22.53 -2.94 2.65
C HIS A 94 -22.67 -1.68 3.51
N ALA A 95 -21.96 -1.61 4.65
CA ALA A 95 -22.02 -0.44 5.51
C ALA A 95 -21.42 0.77 4.78
N PRO A 96 -22.14 1.91 4.73
CA PRO A 96 -21.53 3.14 4.25
C PRO A 96 -20.38 3.51 5.18
N ASP A 97 -19.35 4.14 4.64
CA ASP A 97 -18.26 4.72 5.42
C ASP A 97 -18.24 6.23 5.18
N PRO A 98 -19.31 6.94 5.60
CA PRO A 98 -19.47 8.34 5.30
C PRO A 98 -18.49 9.17 6.14
N PHE A 99 -18.23 10.39 5.69
CA PHE A 99 -17.53 11.44 6.43
C PHE A 99 -16.00 11.43 6.34
N TYR A 100 -15.42 10.79 5.32
CA TYR A 100 -14.07 11.16 4.93
C TYR A 100 -14.04 12.63 4.52
N LEU A 101 -13.05 13.39 5.00
CA LEU A 101 -12.95 14.83 4.70
C LEU A 101 -13.01 15.14 3.18
N PRO A 102 -12.33 14.39 2.28
CA PRO A 102 -12.50 14.57 0.83
C PRO A 102 -13.94 14.38 0.36
N GLU A 103 -14.64 13.38 0.89
CA GLU A 103 -16.03 13.09 0.54
C GLU A 103 -16.97 14.23 0.97
N ILE A 104 -16.79 14.76 2.18
CA ILE A 104 -17.52 15.93 2.69
C ILE A 104 -17.32 17.12 1.74
N ILE A 105 -16.07 17.39 1.34
CA ILE A 105 -15.77 18.43 0.34
C ILE A 105 -16.50 18.15 -0.98
N GLY A 106 -16.50 16.89 -1.43
CA GLY A 106 -17.25 16.46 -2.61
C GLY A 106 -18.74 16.79 -2.54
N PHE A 107 -19.41 16.46 -1.43
CA PHE A 107 -20.81 16.81 -1.21
C PHE A 107 -21.05 18.32 -1.20
N ILE A 108 -20.19 19.09 -0.53
CA ILE A 108 -20.29 20.56 -0.50
C ILE A 108 -20.16 21.12 -1.92
N VAL A 109 -19.18 20.66 -2.71
CA VAL A 109 -18.97 21.11 -4.08
C VAL A 109 -20.19 20.80 -4.96
N LEU A 110 -20.71 19.58 -4.89
CA LEU A 110 -21.92 19.19 -5.63
C LEU A 110 -23.14 20.03 -5.20
N GLY A 111 -23.30 20.28 -3.90
CA GLY A 111 -24.36 21.13 -3.36
C GLY A 111 -24.28 22.58 -3.89
N ILE A 112 -23.08 23.16 -3.92
CA ILE A 112 -22.86 24.52 -4.44
C ILE A 112 -23.09 24.57 -5.95
N ILE A 113 -22.64 23.57 -6.72
CA ILE A 113 -22.92 23.48 -8.17
C ILE A 113 -24.43 23.40 -8.41
N GLY A 114 -25.14 22.53 -7.67
CA GLY A 114 -26.59 22.39 -7.77
C GLY A 114 -27.33 23.69 -7.43
N PHE A 115 -26.91 24.37 -6.36
CA PHE A 115 -27.47 25.67 -5.98
C PHE A 115 -27.21 26.74 -7.05
N ALA A 116 -25.97 26.86 -7.54
CA ALA A 116 -25.59 27.83 -8.57
C ALA A 116 -26.35 27.58 -9.88
N TRP A 117 -26.55 26.32 -10.26
CA TRP A 117 -27.36 25.94 -11.41
C TRP A 117 -28.83 26.34 -11.20
N ARG A 118 -29.43 26.02 -10.04
CA ARG A 118 -30.82 26.39 -9.73
C ARG A 118 -31.03 27.92 -9.71
N ARG A 119 -30.00 28.68 -9.36
CA ARG A 119 -29.99 30.15 -9.40
C ARG A 119 -29.68 30.73 -10.79
N ASN A 120 -29.56 29.90 -11.83
CA ASN A 120 -29.18 30.29 -13.19
C ASN A 120 -27.83 31.02 -13.28
N LEU A 121 -26.93 30.81 -12.30
CA LEU A 121 -25.59 31.42 -12.30
C LEU A 121 -24.64 30.67 -13.25
N ILE A 122 -24.88 29.38 -13.47
CA ILE A 122 -24.03 28.51 -14.29
C ILE A 122 -24.86 27.66 -15.25
N LYS A 123 -24.26 27.27 -16.37
CA LYS A 123 -24.84 26.31 -17.32
C LYS A 123 -24.36 24.89 -16.97
N ILE A 124 -25.24 24.04 -16.46
CA ILE A 124 -24.88 22.68 -15.99
C ILE A 124 -24.23 21.82 -17.08
N GLY A 125 -24.67 21.95 -18.34
CA GLY A 125 -24.09 21.24 -19.49
C GLY A 125 -22.74 21.80 -19.97
N SER A 126 -22.14 22.77 -19.28
CA SER A 126 -20.80 23.26 -19.62
C SER A 126 -19.75 22.17 -19.32
N PRO A 127 -18.79 21.89 -20.23
CA PRO A 127 -17.76 20.86 -20.01
C PRO A 127 -17.00 21.04 -18.71
N LEU A 128 -16.69 22.29 -18.36
CA LEU A 128 -15.96 22.62 -17.13
C LEU A 128 -16.76 22.28 -15.87
N VAL A 129 -18.08 22.53 -15.89
CA VAL A 129 -18.97 22.22 -14.76
C VAL A 129 -19.10 20.72 -14.59
N LEU A 130 -19.29 19.97 -15.70
CA LEU A 130 -19.37 18.51 -15.66
C LEU A 130 -18.06 17.88 -15.20
N PHE A 131 -16.92 18.41 -15.64
CA PHE A 131 -15.61 17.95 -15.18
C PHE A 131 -15.43 18.19 -13.68
N ALA A 132 -15.72 19.40 -13.18
CA ALA A 132 -15.65 19.70 -11.75
C ALA A 132 -16.58 18.82 -10.91
N ALA A 133 -17.82 18.64 -11.37
CA ALA A 133 -18.79 17.76 -10.73
C ALA A 133 -18.34 16.29 -10.76
N SER A 134 -17.69 15.82 -11.84
CA SER A 134 -17.15 14.45 -11.92
C SER A 134 -16.05 14.19 -10.90
N CYS A 135 -15.20 15.20 -10.62
CA CYS A 135 -14.16 15.09 -9.60
C CYS A 135 -14.79 14.94 -8.20
N ALA A 136 -15.81 15.75 -7.90
CA ALA A 136 -16.52 15.69 -6.62
C ALA A 136 -17.36 14.40 -6.46
N LEU A 137 -18.06 13.99 -7.52
CA LEU A 137 -18.87 12.78 -7.54
C LEU A 137 -18.04 11.51 -7.39
N MET A 138 -16.84 11.48 -8.00
CA MET A 138 -15.92 10.36 -7.87
C MET A 138 -15.58 10.07 -6.39
N LEU A 139 -15.41 11.10 -5.56
CA LEU A 139 -15.13 10.94 -4.13
C LEU A 139 -16.26 10.18 -3.44
N VAL A 140 -17.51 10.59 -3.69
CA VAL A 140 -18.70 9.90 -3.16
C VAL A 140 -18.73 8.45 -3.62
N VAL A 141 -18.39 8.18 -4.88
CA VAL A 141 -18.38 6.82 -5.44
C VAL A 141 -17.31 5.95 -4.78
N VAL A 142 -16.05 6.40 -4.70
CA VAL A 142 -14.95 5.54 -4.21
C VAL A 142 -15.01 5.26 -2.72
N PHE A 143 -15.50 6.21 -1.91
CA PHE A 143 -15.65 6.00 -0.46
C PHE A 143 -16.89 5.17 -0.09
N ASN A 144 -17.84 5.01 -1.02
CA ASN A 144 -19.07 4.25 -0.81
C ASN A 144 -19.24 3.08 -1.79
N GLN A 145 -18.19 2.69 -2.49
CA GLN A 145 -18.28 1.65 -3.51
C GLN A 145 -18.81 0.31 -2.95
N GLN A 146 -18.54 0.04 -1.67
CA GLN A 146 -18.99 -1.15 -0.94
C GLN A 146 -20.51 -1.25 -0.83
N ILE A 147 -21.23 -0.13 -0.88
CA ILE A 147 -22.70 -0.15 -0.90
C ILE A 147 -23.20 -0.95 -2.11
N ILE A 148 -22.52 -0.82 -3.26
CA ILE A 148 -22.88 -1.46 -4.52
C ILE A 148 -22.14 -2.79 -4.70
N THR A 149 -20.83 -2.82 -4.45
CA THR A 149 -19.98 -3.99 -4.70
C THR A 149 -20.08 -5.05 -3.61
N GLY A 150 -20.55 -4.68 -2.41
CA GLY A 150 -20.50 -5.51 -1.22
C GLY A 150 -19.09 -5.75 -0.69
N GLN A 151 -18.06 -5.11 -1.25
CA GLN A 151 -16.65 -5.28 -0.88
C GLN A 151 -16.07 -3.94 -0.44
N SER A 152 -15.45 -3.85 0.73
CA SER A 152 -14.73 -2.63 1.15
C SER A 152 -13.29 -2.64 0.65
N LEU A 153 -12.96 -1.69 -0.22
CA LEU A 153 -11.63 -1.51 -0.81
C LEU A 153 -10.81 -0.49 -0.02
N GLN A 154 -10.47 -0.78 1.23
CA GLN A 154 -9.54 -0.02 2.10
C GLN A 154 -9.53 1.52 1.83
N PRO A 155 -10.58 2.25 2.25
CA PRO A 155 -10.79 3.67 1.97
C PRO A 155 -9.59 4.59 2.20
N ILE A 156 -8.74 4.26 3.18
CA ILE A 156 -7.51 5.00 3.49
C ILE A 156 -6.59 5.20 2.28
N HIS A 157 -6.52 4.23 1.35
CA HIS A 157 -5.70 4.36 0.15
C HIS A 157 -6.28 5.38 -0.84
N TYR A 158 -7.60 5.42 -1.00
CA TYR A 158 -8.24 6.48 -1.78
C TYR A 158 -8.00 7.83 -1.10
N LYS A 159 -8.23 7.95 0.21
CA LYS A 159 -8.02 9.20 0.96
C LYS A 159 -6.62 9.77 0.75
N SER A 160 -5.60 8.95 1.00
CA SER A 160 -4.21 9.40 1.06
C SER A 160 -3.62 9.69 -0.32
N PHE A 161 -3.95 8.87 -1.33
CA PHE A 161 -3.27 8.95 -2.63
C PHE A 161 -4.08 9.64 -3.73
N ILE A 162 -5.39 9.87 -3.54
CA ILE A 162 -6.28 10.28 -4.64
C ILE A 162 -7.29 11.34 -4.18
N GLY A 163 -8.02 11.06 -3.11
CA GLY A 163 -9.17 11.81 -2.64
C GLY A 163 -8.84 13.25 -2.29
N ASN A 164 -7.76 13.48 -1.53
CA ASN A 164 -7.30 14.83 -1.20
C ASN A 164 -7.06 15.70 -2.46
N TYR A 165 -6.42 15.12 -3.48
CA TYR A 165 -6.11 15.82 -4.73
C TYR A 165 -7.36 16.09 -5.57
N MET A 166 -8.26 15.12 -5.68
CA MET A 166 -9.53 15.27 -6.40
C MET A 166 -10.47 16.27 -5.71
N ALA A 167 -10.48 16.29 -4.38
CA ALA A 167 -11.21 17.28 -3.60
C ALA A 167 -10.67 18.69 -3.86
N LEU A 168 -9.35 18.90 -3.73
CA LEU A 168 -8.72 20.19 -4.01
C LEU A 168 -9.00 20.65 -5.46
N LEU A 169 -8.83 19.76 -6.44
CA LEU A 169 -9.11 20.05 -7.83
C LEU A 169 -10.57 20.48 -8.03
N SER A 170 -11.52 19.79 -7.41
CA SER A 170 -12.94 20.13 -7.50
C SER A 170 -13.25 21.51 -6.91
N VAL A 171 -12.61 21.89 -5.79
CA VAL A 171 -12.76 23.20 -5.14
C VAL A 171 -12.17 24.32 -6.00
N VAL A 172 -10.97 24.14 -6.54
CA VAL A 172 -10.31 25.13 -7.41
C VAL A 172 -11.14 25.35 -8.68
N LEU A 173 -11.66 24.29 -9.28
CA LEU A 173 -12.52 24.39 -10.45
C LEU A 173 -13.85 25.05 -10.12
N LEU A 174 -14.47 24.71 -8.99
CA LEU A 174 -15.69 25.36 -8.51
C LEU A 174 -15.47 26.87 -8.33
N PHE A 175 -14.38 27.27 -7.68
CA PHE A 175 -14.03 28.67 -7.53
C PHE A 175 -13.90 29.36 -8.90
N SER A 176 -13.19 28.75 -9.87
CA SER A 176 -13.07 29.29 -11.22
C SER A 176 -14.43 29.40 -11.93
N ILE A 177 -15.32 28.44 -11.75
CA ILE A 177 -16.66 28.44 -12.34
C ILE A 177 -17.47 29.61 -11.77
N LEU A 178 -17.49 29.77 -10.44
CA LEU A 178 -18.24 30.82 -9.76
C LEU A 178 -17.66 32.22 -10.02
N TRP A 179 -16.34 32.34 -10.12
CA TRP A 179 -15.68 33.58 -10.50
C TRP A 179 -16.13 34.06 -11.87
N ARG A 180 -16.08 33.18 -12.87
CA ARG A 180 -16.50 33.48 -14.25
C ARG A 180 -18.00 33.75 -14.34
N ALA A 181 -18.80 33.07 -13.54
CA ALA A 181 -20.25 33.32 -13.46
C ALA A 181 -20.57 34.73 -12.94
N ARG A 182 -19.83 35.21 -11.93
CA ARG A 182 -20.03 36.55 -11.36
C ARG A 182 -19.32 37.66 -12.12
N ASN A 183 -18.21 37.34 -12.78
CA ASN A 183 -17.35 38.31 -13.46
C ASN A 183 -17.01 37.82 -14.88
N PRO A 184 -17.98 37.80 -15.81
CA PRO A 184 -17.79 37.25 -17.15
C PRO A 184 -16.65 37.92 -17.93
N ASP A 185 -16.49 39.24 -17.74
CA ASP A 185 -15.49 40.04 -18.47
C ASP A 185 -14.17 40.21 -17.72
N ARG A 186 -14.03 39.63 -16.52
CA ARG A 186 -12.81 39.75 -15.71
C ARG A 186 -12.14 38.40 -15.53
N ALA A 187 -10.94 38.29 -16.09
CA ALA A 187 -10.04 37.18 -15.78
C ALA A 187 -9.74 37.12 -14.27
N ILE A 188 -9.48 35.91 -13.77
CA ILE A 188 -8.97 35.73 -12.39
C ILE A 188 -7.62 36.46 -12.32
N PRO A 189 -7.40 37.31 -11.31
CA PRO A 189 -6.14 38.05 -11.18
C PRO A 189 -4.94 37.09 -11.14
N LYS A 190 -3.96 37.32 -12.02
CA LYS A 190 -2.73 36.48 -12.09
C LYS A 190 -2.02 36.37 -10.75
N ARG A 191 -2.07 37.42 -9.92
CA ARG A 191 -1.50 37.43 -8.56
C ARG A 191 -2.18 36.40 -7.64
N LEU A 192 -3.50 36.26 -7.73
CA LEU A 192 -4.23 35.27 -6.93
C LEU A 192 -3.88 33.84 -7.37
N LEU A 193 -3.81 33.61 -8.69
CA LEU A 193 -3.38 32.33 -9.23
C LEU A 193 -1.93 32.01 -8.81
N ALA A 194 -1.02 32.97 -8.93
CA ALA A 194 0.36 32.81 -8.51
C ALA A 194 0.47 32.51 -7.01
N MET A 195 -0.27 33.23 -6.15
CA MET A 195 -0.30 32.99 -4.71
C MET A 195 -0.84 31.60 -4.39
N ALA A 196 -1.94 31.18 -5.02
CA ALA A 196 -2.48 29.83 -4.86
C ALA A 196 -1.46 28.76 -5.29
N THR A 197 -0.79 28.95 -6.43
CA THR A 197 0.29 28.07 -6.88
C THR A 197 1.43 28.02 -5.88
N LEU A 198 1.89 29.16 -5.35
CA LEU A 198 2.97 29.20 -4.37
C LEU A 198 2.60 28.52 -3.05
N VAL A 199 1.36 28.69 -2.59
CA VAL A 199 0.84 28.00 -1.39
C VAL A 199 0.80 26.49 -1.63
N CYS A 200 0.27 26.03 -2.77
CA CYS A 200 0.23 24.61 -3.09
C CYS A 200 1.64 24.00 -3.23
N LEU A 201 2.57 24.69 -3.90
CA LEU A 201 3.95 24.25 -4.03
C LEU A 201 4.68 24.24 -2.69
N GLY A 202 4.51 25.29 -1.88
CA GLY A 202 5.08 25.38 -0.54
C GLY A 202 4.60 24.26 0.37
N TRP A 203 3.28 23.99 0.36
CA TRP A 203 2.72 22.86 1.09
C TRP A 203 3.28 21.53 0.61
N GLY A 204 3.33 21.32 -0.71
CA GLY A 204 3.91 20.10 -1.30
C GLY A 204 5.37 19.90 -0.92
N ILE A 205 6.18 20.97 -0.85
CA ILE A 205 7.56 20.89 -0.36
C ILE A 205 7.61 20.47 1.10
N VAL A 206 6.76 21.05 1.96
CA VAL A 206 6.72 20.69 3.40
C VAL A 206 6.35 19.21 3.57
N GLU A 207 5.28 18.76 2.92
CA GLU A 207 4.78 17.39 3.02
C GLU A 207 5.82 16.38 2.51
N VAL A 208 6.42 16.64 1.35
CA VAL A 208 7.46 15.77 0.78
C VAL A 208 8.73 15.80 1.61
N SER A 209 9.14 16.95 2.15
CA SER A 209 10.38 17.05 2.93
C SER A 209 10.30 16.31 4.26
N ASP A 210 9.17 16.41 4.97
CA ASP A 210 8.96 15.68 6.22
C ASP A 210 9.01 14.16 5.98
N ILE A 211 8.22 13.66 5.02
CA ILE A 211 8.19 12.24 4.68
C ILE A 211 9.57 11.76 4.21
N THR A 212 10.21 12.49 3.30
CA THR A 212 11.54 12.13 2.77
C THR A 212 12.57 12.09 3.88
N SER A 213 12.55 13.04 4.83
CA SER A 213 13.50 13.07 5.94
C SER A 213 13.35 11.89 6.89
N ARG A 214 12.10 11.49 7.19
CA ARG A 214 11.79 10.33 8.05
C ARG A 214 12.19 9.02 7.39
N ASP A 215 11.93 8.89 6.09
CA ASP A 215 12.15 7.64 5.37
C ASP A 215 13.55 7.51 4.77
N ALA A 216 14.34 8.60 4.68
CA ALA A 216 15.67 8.58 4.07
C ALA A 216 16.62 7.58 4.74
N ALA A 217 16.59 7.46 6.07
CA ALA A 217 17.44 6.52 6.79
C ALA A 217 17.07 5.06 6.44
N VAL A 218 15.77 4.76 6.42
CA VAL A 218 15.26 3.43 6.04
C VAL A 218 15.55 3.14 4.56
N ALA A 219 15.38 4.12 3.68
CA ALA A 219 15.68 3.97 2.25
C ALA A 219 17.16 3.66 2.01
N ARG A 220 18.08 4.39 2.67
CA ARG A 220 19.51 4.09 2.63
C ARG A 220 19.82 2.69 3.12
N LEU A 221 19.21 2.27 4.24
CA LEU A 221 19.38 0.91 4.75
C LEU A 221 18.91 -0.16 3.74
N ARG A 222 17.83 0.12 2.99
CA ARG A 222 17.37 -0.77 1.91
C ARG A 222 18.31 -0.79 0.71
N ASP A 223 19.03 0.29 0.41
CA ASP A 223 20.05 0.27 -0.63
C ASP A 223 21.27 -0.56 -0.18
N GLU A 224 21.66 -0.42 1.09
CA GLU A 224 22.79 -1.15 1.69
C GLU A 224 22.55 -2.67 1.83
N ILE A 225 21.29 -3.12 1.86
CA ILE A 225 20.96 -4.56 1.88
C ILE A 225 21.02 -5.20 0.49
N LEU A 226 21.00 -4.41 -0.60
CA LEU A 226 20.97 -4.97 -1.96
C LEU A 226 22.23 -5.79 -2.30
N PRO A 227 23.46 -5.36 -1.95
CA PRO A 227 24.64 -6.21 -2.08
C PRO A 227 24.54 -7.52 -1.29
N VAL A 228 23.93 -7.48 -0.09
CA VAL A 228 23.69 -8.67 0.74
C VAL A 228 22.76 -9.64 0.03
N SER A 229 21.63 -9.17 -0.52
CA SER A 229 20.71 -10.00 -1.30
C SER A 229 21.38 -10.62 -2.52
N ARG A 230 22.20 -9.85 -3.25
CA ARG A 230 22.98 -10.38 -4.39
C ARG A 230 23.98 -11.44 -3.95
N ARG A 231 24.65 -11.24 -2.81
CA ARG A 231 25.61 -12.20 -2.29
C ARG A 231 24.92 -13.50 -1.86
N LEU A 232 23.80 -13.41 -1.13
CA LEU A 232 22.97 -14.57 -0.78
C LEU A 232 22.54 -15.35 -2.03
N ASN A 233 22.13 -14.65 -3.10
CA ASN A 233 21.78 -15.28 -4.37
C ASN A 233 22.93 -16.09 -4.98
N ASN A 234 24.15 -15.55 -4.94
CA ASN A 234 25.33 -16.25 -5.41
C ASN A 234 25.61 -17.47 -4.54
N MET A 235 25.58 -17.31 -3.21
CA MET A 235 25.82 -18.40 -2.26
C MET A 235 24.90 -19.61 -2.50
N VAL A 236 23.60 -19.40 -2.70
CA VAL A 236 22.62 -20.50 -2.92
C VAL A 236 22.61 -21.06 -4.33
N ARG A 237 23.20 -20.35 -5.30
CA ARG A 237 23.43 -20.84 -6.65
C ARG A 237 24.65 -21.73 -6.68
N ASP A 238 25.73 -21.29 -6.03
CA ASP A 238 27.00 -22.00 -5.97
C ASP A 238 26.88 -23.33 -5.23
N ASP A 239 26.07 -23.39 -4.16
CA ASP A 239 25.84 -24.64 -3.41
C ASP A 239 24.66 -25.49 -3.93
N GLY A 240 23.98 -25.05 -5.00
CA GLY A 240 22.90 -25.77 -5.64
C GLY A 240 21.56 -25.78 -4.89
N SER A 241 21.46 -25.15 -3.71
CA SER A 241 20.24 -25.15 -2.89
C SER A 241 19.05 -24.52 -3.63
N PHE A 242 19.29 -23.44 -4.39
CA PHE A 242 18.23 -22.80 -5.17
C PHE A 242 17.72 -23.70 -6.31
N ALA A 243 18.62 -24.42 -6.99
CA ALA A 243 18.22 -25.34 -8.05
C ALA A 243 17.42 -26.53 -7.49
N ALA A 244 17.82 -27.06 -6.33
CA ALA A 244 17.09 -28.11 -5.63
C ALA A 244 15.69 -27.65 -5.22
N ALA A 245 15.56 -26.43 -4.67
CA ALA A 245 14.28 -25.86 -4.28
C ALA A 245 13.34 -25.64 -5.47
N ARG A 246 13.84 -25.07 -6.56
CA ARG A 246 13.07 -24.84 -7.79
C ARG A 246 12.58 -26.15 -8.43
N ALA A 247 13.35 -27.23 -8.30
CA ALA A 247 12.97 -28.56 -8.77
C ALA A 247 12.03 -29.31 -7.79
N GLY A 248 11.63 -28.69 -6.67
CA GLY A 248 10.78 -29.31 -5.65
C GLY A 248 11.48 -30.40 -4.84
N LYS A 249 12.82 -30.45 -4.84
CA LYS A 249 13.60 -31.48 -4.13
C LYS A 249 13.99 -31.08 -2.69
N ALA A 250 13.88 -29.79 -2.36
CA ALA A 250 14.19 -29.21 -1.06
C ALA A 250 13.31 -27.97 -0.81
N PRO A 251 13.12 -27.52 0.43
CA PRO A 251 12.54 -26.20 0.70
C PRO A 251 13.48 -25.09 0.20
N TYR A 252 12.93 -23.89 -0.05
CA TYR A 252 13.73 -22.71 -0.33
C TYR A 252 14.60 -22.36 0.89
N PRO A 253 15.89 -21.99 0.70
CA PRO A 253 16.73 -21.58 1.82
C PRO A 253 16.15 -20.39 2.57
N VAL A 254 16.20 -20.45 3.90
CA VAL A 254 15.61 -19.44 4.77
C VAL A 254 16.67 -18.54 5.38
N VAL A 255 16.42 -17.24 5.37
CA VAL A 255 17.28 -16.23 5.98
C VAL A 255 16.57 -15.50 7.11
N TYR A 256 17.23 -15.46 8.28
CA TYR A 256 16.88 -14.55 9.36
C TYR A 256 17.67 -13.24 9.18
N VAL A 257 16.98 -12.11 9.24
CA VAL A 257 17.60 -10.78 9.17
C VAL A 257 17.24 -10.05 10.44
N SER A 258 18.23 -9.71 11.27
CA SER A 258 17.95 -9.15 12.60
C SER A 258 17.46 -7.70 12.58
N THR A 259 17.43 -7.07 11.41
CA THR A 259 16.95 -5.69 11.21
C THR A 259 15.65 -5.68 10.43
N LEU A 260 14.56 -5.30 11.10
CA LEU A 260 13.19 -5.32 10.57
C LEU A 260 12.99 -4.46 9.32
N ASP A 261 13.70 -3.34 9.20
CA ASP A 261 13.59 -2.49 8.02
C ASP A 261 14.31 -3.07 6.80
N ALA A 262 15.34 -3.88 7.03
CA ALA A 262 16.14 -4.51 5.97
C ALA A 262 15.48 -5.80 5.45
N VAL A 263 14.78 -6.56 6.30
CA VAL A 263 14.18 -7.86 5.90
C VAL A 263 13.19 -7.72 4.75
N ARG A 264 12.48 -6.58 4.66
CA ARG A 264 11.49 -6.30 3.61
C ARG A 264 12.10 -6.30 2.21
N SER A 265 13.35 -5.88 2.08
CA SER A 265 14.04 -5.81 0.78
C SER A 265 14.68 -7.13 0.34
N ILE A 266 14.97 -8.04 1.28
CA ILE A 266 15.57 -9.33 0.89
C ILE A 266 14.56 -10.16 0.08
N GLY A 267 13.32 -10.25 0.54
CA GLY A 267 12.28 -11.03 -0.17
C GLY A 267 11.94 -10.50 -1.57
N THR A 268 12.30 -9.26 -1.89
CA THR A 268 12.10 -8.68 -3.23
C THR A 268 13.34 -8.82 -4.13
N ALA A 269 14.55 -8.79 -3.54
CA ALA A 269 15.81 -8.84 -4.29
C ALA A 269 16.47 -10.24 -4.32
N SER A 270 15.94 -11.21 -3.59
CA SER A 270 16.48 -12.56 -3.43
C SER A 270 15.39 -13.63 -3.53
N PRO A 271 15.67 -14.82 -4.10
CA PRO A 271 14.71 -15.91 -4.10
C PRO A 271 14.69 -16.69 -2.78
N LEU A 272 15.47 -16.28 -1.77
CA LEU A 272 15.45 -16.89 -0.45
C LEU A 272 14.14 -16.52 0.27
N ALA A 273 13.62 -17.49 1.02
CA ALA A 273 12.55 -17.22 1.97
C ALA A 273 13.12 -16.43 3.16
N VAL A 274 12.39 -15.43 3.65
CA VAL A 274 12.73 -14.78 4.92
C VAL A 274 12.05 -15.53 6.06
N LEU A 275 12.70 -15.59 7.23
CA LEU A 275 12.10 -16.16 8.43
C LEU A 275 10.75 -15.48 8.70
N TRP A 276 10.80 -14.15 8.76
CA TRP A 276 9.64 -13.32 8.99
C TRP A 276 9.83 -11.90 8.44
N THR A 277 8.76 -11.35 7.91
CA THR A 277 8.56 -9.95 7.53
C THR A 277 7.09 -9.59 7.77
N LEU A 278 6.78 -8.30 7.92
CA LEU A 278 5.41 -7.83 8.19
C LEU A 278 4.37 -8.34 7.18
N HIS A 279 4.80 -8.64 5.95
CA HIS A 279 3.95 -9.13 4.86
C HIS A 279 4.17 -10.61 4.51
N THR A 280 4.79 -11.42 5.39
CA THR A 280 5.00 -12.88 5.16
C THR A 280 3.73 -13.63 4.79
N PRO A 281 2.57 -13.36 5.42
CA PRO A 281 1.33 -14.03 5.04
C PRO A 281 1.02 -13.92 3.54
N ALA A 282 1.41 -12.81 2.90
CA ALA A 282 1.12 -12.57 1.49
C ALA A 282 1.93 -13.50 0.57
N CYS A 283 3.00 -14.10 1.12
CA CYS A 283 3.87 -15.05 0.45
C CYS A 283 3.49 -16.51 0.75
N GLY A 284 2.30 -16.77 1.29
CA GLY A 284 1.74 -18.13 1.41
C GLY A 284 1.90 -18.83 2.73
N VAL A 285 2.13 -18.05 3.78
CA VAL A 285 2.12 -18.48 5.17
C VAL A 285 0.77 -18.12 5.78
N SER A 286 0.23 -18.95 6.69
CA SER A 286 -1.02 -18.61 7.39
C SER A 286 -0.82 -17.45 8.38
N LEU A 287 -1.89 -16.75 8.79
CA LEU A 287 -1.78 -15.70 9.80
C LEU A 287 -1.21 -16.25 11.12
N THR A 288 -1.65 -17.43 11.54
CA THR A 288 -1.15 -18.14 12.73
C THR A 288 0.34 -18.44 12.62
N GLU A 289 0.77 -19.05 11.51
CA GLU A 289 2.18 -19.37 11.28
C GLU A 289 3.05 -18.10 11.15
N SER A 290 2.54 -17.03 10.55
CA SER A 290 3.25 -15.75 10.51
C SER A 290 3.42 -15.14 11.89
N LYS A 291 2.40 -15.24 12.75
CA LYS A 291 2.48 -14.78 14.14
C LYS A 291 3.49 -15.61 14.93
N GLU A 292 3.50 -16.93 14.76
CA GLU A 292 4.51 -17.82 15.35
C GLU A 292 5.93 -17.47 14.86
N ARG A 293 6.12 -17.26 13.56
CA ARG A 293 7.41 -16.83 12.99
C ARG A 293 7.83 -15.45 13.51
N PHE A 294 6.89 -14.57 13.87
CA PHE A 294 7.20 -13.32 14.54
C PHE A 294 7.67 -13.55 15.99
N TYR A 295 7.07 -14.47 16.74
CA TYR A 295 7.59 -14.88 18.04
C TYR A 295 9.00 -15.46 17.92
N GLN A 296 9.22 -16.33 16.94
CA GLN A 296 10.55 -16.88 16.64
C GLN A 296 11.56 -15.78 16.29
N TYR A 297 11.14 -14.78 15.51
CA TYR A 297 11.95 -13.61 15.20
C TYR A 297 12.35 -12.84 16.48
N MET A 298 11.39 -12.56 17.37
CA MET A 298 11.66 -11.85 18.63
C MET A 298 12.59 -12.65 19.54
N TYR A 299 12.38 -13.97 19.62
CA TYR A 299 13.22 -14.89 20.39
C TYR A 299 14.67 -14.86 19.91
N TYR A 300 14.91 -15.03 18.60
CA TYR A 300 16.27 -14.99 18.03
C TYR A 300 16.92 -13.61 18.10
N SER A 301 16.11 -12.53 18.08
CA SER A 301 16.61 -11.16 18.25
C SER A 301 17.05 -10.85 19.68
N GLY A 302 16.76 -11.73 20.64
CA GLY A 302 17.10 -11.54 22.06
C GLY A 302 16.25 -10.49 22.76
N LEU A 303 15.09 -10.12 22.18
CA LEU A 303 14.20 -9.12 22.79
C LEU A 303 13.61 -9.67 24.09
N THR A 304 13.77 -8.89 25.15
CA THR A 304 13.23 -9.20 26.47
C THR A 304 11.71 -8.95 26.51
N PRO A 305 10.97 -9.64 27.39
CA PRO A 305 9.55 -9.36 27.60
C PRO A 305 9.27 -7.89 27.95
N GLN A 306 10.18 -7.24 28.68
CA GLN A 306 10.06 -5.82 29.03
C GLN A 306 10.17 -4.90 27.80
N GLU A 307 11.09 -5.18 26.88
CA GLU A 307 11.23 -4.40 25.63
C GLU A 307 10.01 -4.57 24.73
N ILE A 308 9.47 -5.79 24.63
CA ILE A 308 8.26 -6.08 23.86
C ILE A 308 7.04 -5.38 24.46
N GLY A 309 6.84 -5.50 25.78
CA GLY A 309 5.76 -4.81 26.48
C GLY A 309 5.86 -3.29 26.36
N THR A 310 7.07 -2.73 26.46
CA THR A 310 7.30 -1.29 26.21
C THR A 310 6.96 -0.91 24.77
N GLY A 311 7.32 -1.75 23.79
CA GLY A 311 6.98 -1.54 22.38
C GLY A 311 5.47 -1.53 22.14
N MET A 312 4.72 -2.40 22.81
CA MET A 312 3.24 -2.43 22.77
C MET A 312 2.64 -1.14 23.36
N LEU A 313 3.09 -0.74 24.55
CA LEU A 313 2.61 0.47 25.24
C LEU A 313 2.93 1.76 24.46
N GLN A 314 4.05 1.80 23.74
CA GLN A 314 4.42 2.91 22.85
C GLN A 314 3.69 2.88 21.51
N ALA A 315 2.74 1.96 21.32
CA ALA A 315 2.00 1.76 20.08
C ALA A 315 2.90 1.61 18.84
N ARG A 316 4.06 0.94 18.99
CA ARG A 316 4.98 0.75 17.86
C ARG A 316 4.32 -0.15 16.82
N PHE A 317 4.05 0.42 15.63
CA PHE A 317 3.39 -0.29 14.53
C PHE A 317 4.05 -1.64 14.21
N ILE A 318 5.39 -1.70 14.23
CA ILE A 318 6.14 -2.92 13.92
C ILE A 318 5.97 -4.05 14.96
N VAL A 319 5.51 -3.73 16.17
CA VAL A 319 5.21 -4.70 17.23
C VAL A 319 3.71 -5.03 17.21
N LEU A 320 2.85 -4.02 17.14
CA LEU A 320 1.41 -4.25 17.24
C LEU A 320 0.84 -4.93 15.98
N ALA A 321 1.25 -4.53 14.78
CA ALA A 321 0.64 -5.03 13.54
C ALA A 321 0.81 -6.55 13.35
N PRO A 322 1.99 -7.14 13.62
CA PRO A 322 2.16 -8.60 13.57
C PRO A 322 1.33 -9.37 14.61
N LEU A 323 1.12 -8.79 15.80
CA LEU A 323 0.53 -9.48 16.95
C LEU A 323 -1.00 -9.40 16.97
N PHE A 324 -1.53 -8.24 16.58
CA PHE A 324 -2.95 -7.91 16.67
C PHE A 324 -3.63 -7.66 15.32
N GLY A 325 -2.87 -7.57 14.24
CA GLY A 325 -3.36 -7.23 12.90
C GLY A 325 -3.31 -5.73 12.60
N PRO A 326 -2.92 -5.31 11.38
CA PRO A 326 -2.79 -3.90 11.03
C PRO A 326 -4.14 -3.16 11.00
N GLU A 327 -5.27 -3.87 10.82
CA GLU A 327 -6.62 -3.31 10.81
C GLU A 327 -7.06 -2.72 12.15
N ARG A 328 -6.42 -3.11 13.25
CA ARG A 328 -6.71 -2.57 14.59
C ARG A 328 -5.88 -1.34 14.95
N ILE A 329 -4.96 -0.94 14.07
CA ILE A 329 -3.96 0.11 14.32
C ILE A 329 -4.06 1.22 13.27
N VAL A 330 -4.30 0.84 12.01
CA VAL A 330 -4.42 1.80 10.90
C VAL A 330 -5.84 2.31 10.82
N GLU A 331 -6.05 3.55 11.25
CA GLU A 331 -7.33 4.24 11.15
C GLU A 331 -7.82 4.29 9.68
N GLY A 332 -9.08 3.94 9.45
CA GLY A 332 -9.68 3.91 8.12
C GLY A 332 -9.27 2.72 7.24
N LEU A 333 -8.55 1.73 7.78
CA LEU A 333 -8.31 0.47 7.07
C LEU A 333 -9.57 -0.39 6.99
N ILE A 334 -10.36 -0.39 8.08
CA ILE A 334 -11.68 -0.99 8.18
C ILE A 334 -12.65 -0.01 8.86
N SER A 335 -13.96 -0.18 8.62
CA SER A 335 -15.01 0.73 9.09
C SER A 335 -15.33 0.61 10.59
N ASP A 336 -14.95 -0.51 11.22
CA ASP A 336 -15.21 -0.77 12.65
C ASP A 336 -13.99 -1.46 13.29
N PRO A 337 -12.89 -0.72 13.53
CA PRO A 337 -11.71 -1.30 14.14
C PRO A 337 -11.94 -1.52 15.63
N LYS A 338 -11.77 -2.76 16.09
CA LYS A 338 -11.73 -3.07 17.53
C LYS A 338 -10.40 -2.55 18.11
N PRO A 339 -10.39 -1.55 19.01
CA PRO A 339 -9.15 -1.05 19.61
C PRO A 339 -8.44 -2.16 20.41
N ILE A 340 -7.12 -2.13 20.47
CA ILE A 340 -6.31 -3.08 21.26
C ILE A 340 -6.34 -2.64 22.72
N THR A 341 -6.78 -3.53 23.62
CA THR A 341 -6.83 -3.24 25.06
C THR A 341 -5.50 -3.57 25.76
N THR A 342 -5.26 -2.97 26.92
CA THR A 342 -4.10 -3.30 27.76
C THR A 342 -4.11 -4.75 28.23
N ASP A 343 -5.28 -5.32 28.46
CA ASP A 343 -5.44 -6.72 28.87
C ASP A 343 -5.08 -7.67 27.71
N GLU A 344 -5.50 -7.34 26.48
CA GLU A 344 -5.07 -8.07 25.28
C GLU A 344 -3.54 -7.98 25.10
N MET A 345 -2.93 -6.82 25.37
CA MET A 345 -1.47 -6.68 25.33
C MET A 345 -0.77 -7.52 26.39
N ALA A 346 -1.28 -7.54 27.62
CA ALA A 346 -0.72 -8.33 28.71
C ALA A 346 -0.81 -9.84 28.43
N GLU A 347 -1.95 -10.29 27.90
CA GLU A 347 -2.17 -11.68 27.53
C GLU A 347 -1.27 -12.11 26.37
N GLU A 348 -1.13 -11.27 25.36
CA GLU A 348 -0.23 -11.52 24.25
C GLU A 348 1.24 -11.60 24.68
N LEU A 349 1.64 -10.72 25.60
CA LEU A 349 2.98 -10.79 26.19
C LEU A 349 3.19 -12.09 26.97
N ARG A 350 2.17 -12.56 27.71
CA ARG A 350 2.20 -13.86 28.41
C ARG A 350 2.40 -15.01 27.43
N HIS A 351 1.68 -15.01 26.30
CA HIS A 351 1.87 -16.01 25.25
C HIS A 351 3.29 -16.01 24.68
N TYR A 352 3.90 -14.84 24.47
CA TYR A 352 5.29 -14.78 24.02
C TYR A 352 6.26 -15.33 25.07
N ILE A 353 6.06 -15.00 26.36
CA ILE A 353 6.90 -15.52 27.44
C ILE A 353 6.83 -17.04 27.47
N GLU A 354 5.61 -17.60 27.45
CA GLU A 354 5.37 -19.04 27.43
C GLU A 354 6.01 -19.70 26.20
N TYR A 355 5.90 -19.06 25.03
CA TYR A 355 6.55 -19.52 23.79
C TYR A 355 8.09 -19.53 23.92
N ALA A 356 8.69 -18.50 24.52
CA ALA A 356 10.13 -18.40 24.69
C ALA A 356 10.68 -19.41 25.72
N GLU A 357 9.91 -19.70 26.77
CA GLU A 357 10.25 -20.70 27.80
C GLU A 357 10.19 -22.13 27.27
N HIS A 358 9.21 -22.43 26.41
CA HIS A 358 9.00 -23.75 25.83
C HIS A 358 9.56 -23.87 24.39
N PHE A 359 10.42 -22.94 23.99
CA PHE A 359 11.02 -22.97 22.67
C PHE A 359 11.88 -24.22 22.50
N SER A 360 11.56 -25.05 21.52
CA SER A 360 12.20 -26.35 21.31
C SER A 360 12.80 -26.50 19.92
N ILE A 361 13.43 -27.65 19.69
CA ILE A 361 13.95 -28.03 18.37
C ILE A 361 12.87 -28.05 17.28
N ALA A 362 11.61 -28.32 17.64
CA ALA A 362 10.51 -28.33 16.70
C ALA A 362 10.28 -26.93 16.10
N GLN A 363 10.24 -25.89 16.94
CA GLN A 363 10.16 -24.50 16.47
C GLN A 363 11.44 -24.10 15.75
N ALA A 364 12.61 -24.48 16.28
CA ALA A 364 13.89 -24.14 15.67
C ALA A 364 14.03 -24.64 14.23
N THR A 365 13.42 -25.78 13.89
CA THR A 365 13.49 -26.41 12.55
C THR A 365 12.29 -26.08 11.65
N HIS A 366 11.34 -25.27 12.12
CA HIS A 366 10.13 -24.92 11.38
C HIS A 366 9.92 -23.39 11.26
N PRO A 367 10.53 -22.73 10.25
CA PRO A 367 11.43 -23.30 9.24
C PRO A 367 12.90 -23.30 9.70
N GLN A 368 13.68 -24.26 9.20
CA GLN A 368 15.11 -24.32 9.45
C GLN A 368 15.85 -23.17 8.74
N LEU A 369 16.71 -22.46 9.47
CA LEU A 369 17.53 -21.38 8.93
C LEU A 369 18.74 -21.92 8.16
N ASN A 370 19.08 -21.25 7.05
CA ASN A 370 20.31 -21.47 6.28
C ASN A 370 21.27 -20.30 6.43
N PHE A 371 20.73 -19.09 6.59
CA PHE A 371 21.51 -17.87 6.69
C PHE A 371 21.01 -16.96 7.82
N VAL A 372 21.95 -16.21 8.40
CA VAL A 372 21.68 -15.14 9.36
C VAL A 372 22.36 -13.87 8.87
N VAL A 373 21.63 -12.77 8.78
CA VAL A 373 22.13 -11.45 8.40
C VAL A 373 21.96 -10.51 9.57
N VAL A 374 23.07 -9.90 10.01
CA VAL A 374 23.08 -8.92 11.11
C VAL A 374 23.85 -7.68 10.70
N PRO A 375 23.51 -6.49 11.24
CA PRO A 375 24.31 -5.29 11.05
C PRO A 375 25.69 -5.43 11.70
N ASN A 376 26.65 -4.70 11.16
CA ASN A 376 28.01 -4.60 11.71
C ASN A 376 28.06 -3.56 12.85
N GLY A 377 29.10 -3.64 13.69
CA GLY A 377 29.37 -2.63 14.74
C GLY A 377 28.42 -2.72 15.94
N GLU A 378 28.22 -1.58 16.61
CA GLU A 378 27.44 -1.46 17.86
C GLU A 378 25.96 -1.83 17.72
N ALA A 379 25.42 -1.77 16.50
CA ALA A 379 24.04 -2.15 16.21
C ALA A 379 23.83 -3.68 16.14
N LYS A 380 24.90 -4.48 16.27
CA LYS A 380 24.82 -5.94 16.22
C LYS A 380 24.04 -6.48 17.43
N PRO A 381 22.91 -7.17 17.21
CA PRO A 381 22.13 -7.71 18.30
C PRO A 381 22.81 -8.92 18.94
N SER A 382 22.38 -9.23 20.16
CA SER A 382 22.74 -10.50 20.81
C SER A 382 22.12 -11.66 20.04
N LEU A 383 22.96 -12.61 19.61
CA LEU A 383 22.53 -13.84 18.96
C LEU A 383 22.49 -15.03 19.93
N ASN A 384 22.55 -14.78 21.24
CA ASN A 384 22.65 -15.85 22.25
C ASN A 384 21.52 -16.89 22.13
N ASN A 385 20.29 -16.44 21.87
CA ASN A 385 19.16 -17.35 21.69
C ASN A 385 19.25 -18.15 20.39
N LEU A 386 19.73 -17.54 19.30
CA LEU A 386 19.96 -18.25 18.03
C LEU A 386 21.09 -19.28 18.17
N ASP A 387 22.18 -18.90 18.83
CA ASP A 387 23.39 -19.71 18.99
C ASP A 387 23.17 -20.93 19.90
N LYS A 388 22.06 -21.01 20.64
CA LYS A 388 21.60 -22.23 21.34
C LYS A 388 21.24 -23.35 20.36
N TRP A 389 20.66 -23.00 19.22
CA TRP A 389 20.08 -23.96 18.27
C TRP A 389 20.96 -24.14 17.02
N TYR A 390 21.66 -23.07 16.65
CA TYR A 390 22.43 -23.01 15.42
C TYR A 390 23.93 -22.81 15.71
N GLU A 391 24.75 -23.44 14.88
CA GLU A 391 26.16 -23.14 14.74
C GLU A 391 26.35 -22.22 13.53
N ARG A 392 27.03 -21.10 13.73
CA ARG A 392 27.36 -20.12 12.69
C ARG A 392 28.78 -20.35 12.20
N ASP A 393 29.02 -20.10 10.92
CA ASP A 393 30.39 -20.02 10.39
C ASP A 393 31.10 -18.72 10.85
N ALA A 394 32.30 -18.46 10.28
CA ALA A 394 33.08 -17.27 10.58
C ALA A 394 32.38 -15.96 10.19
N GLY A 395 31.35 -16.02 9.34
CA GLY A 395 30.68 -14.86 8.75
C GLY A 395 31.45 -14.24 7.59
N GLU A 396 30.71 -13.68 6.64
CA GLU A 396 31.22 -12.89 5.52
C GLU A 396 30.65 -11.47 5.61
N GLN A 397 31.53 -10.46 5.69
CA GLN A 397 31.11 -9.07 5.72
C GLN A 397 30.75 -8.58 4.31
N VAL A 398 29.56 -8.01 4.17
CA VAL A 398 29.04 -7.42 2.93
C VAL A 398 28.43 -6.07 3.25
N GLY A 399 29.16 -4.99 2.94
CA GLY A 399 28.74 -3.63 3.25
C GLY A 399 28.56 -3.43 4.76
N LEU A 400 27.39 -2.92 5.15
CA LEU A 400 27.01 -2.68 6.55
C LEU A 400 26.55 -3.93 7.31
N PHE A 401 26.56 -5.10 6.68
CA PHE A 401 26.08 -6.34 7.28
C PHE A 401 27.14 -7.44 7.28
N THR A 402 26.92 -8.45 8.11
CA THR A 402 27.61 -9.74 8.06
C THR A 402 26.60 -10.84 7.77
N ILE A 403 26.93 -11.70 6.82
CA ILE A 403 26.16 -12.90 6.46
C ILE A 403 26.84 -14.08 7.15
N TYR A 404 26.10 -14.84 7.94
CA TYR A 404 26.55 -16.12 8.48
C TYR A 404 25.80 -17.26 7.79
N ARG A 405 26.52 -18.31 7.38
CA ARG A 405 25.88 -19.59 7.11
C ARG A 405 25.64 -20.29 8.44
N VAL A 406 24.46 -20.88 8.58
CA VAL A 406 24.08 -21.54 9.82
C VAL A 406 23.66 -22.98 9.59
N LYS A 407 23.97 -23.83 10.56
CA LYS A 407 23.55 -25.23 10.60
C LYS A 407 22.96 -25.54 11.95
N LEU A 408 21.96 -26.41 11.96
CA LEU A 408 21.39 -26.91 13.20
C LEU A 408 22.48 -27.63 14.00
N ARG A 409 22.55 -27.38 15.31
CA ARG A 409 23.51 -28.08 16.17
C ARG A 409 23.18 -29.58 16.25
N PRO A 410 24.19 -30.46 16.35
CA PRO A 410 23.97 -31.89 16.53
C PRO A 410 23.28 -32.26 17.85
N ALA A 411 23.51 -31.47 18.91
CA ALA A 411 22.90 -31.62 20.23
C ALA A 411 22.36 -30.24 20.70
N PRO A 412 21.20 -29.81 20.18
CA PRO A 412 20.54 -28.60 20.65
C PRO A 412 20.00 -28.81 22.07
N PRO A 413 19.74 -27.74 22.85
CA PRO A 413 19.03 -27.87 24.13
C PRO A 413 17.71 -28.63 23.90
N GLY A 414 17.42 -29.58 24.79
CA GLY A 414 16.23 -30.41 24.71
C GLY A 414 14.94 -29.59 24.82
#